data_AF-A0A1S2H5M3-F1
#
_entry.id   AF-A0A1S2H5M3-F1
#
_cell.length_a   1.000
_cell.length_b   1.000
_cell.length_c   1.000
_cell.angle_alpha   90.00
_cell.angle_beta   90.00
_cell.angle_gamma   90.00
#
_symmetry.space_group_name_H-M   'P 1'
#
loop_
_entity.id
_entity.type
_entity.pdbx_description
1 polymer ?
#
loop_
_entity_poly.entity_id
_entity_poly.type
_entity_poly.pdbx_seq_one_letter_code
_entity_poly.pdbx_strand_id
1 'polypeptide(L)'
;MNHLLRELAPFGPDAWAMLDAEARDRLVPALTARRVVDFDGPYGWQRSAVDLGRTETIDGTPGISARRRRVLPLCEVRAEFTVRVEEMVDFSRGATDVDLGALDQAALRIAALENEAVLRGWAAGGVVGVGGATTQPTQPHDGTAESIRVAVTNAVAALRDAGVDGPYSFACSPLDWAAIVETDDAGYPLRKQIEGIIGGHVERAPGIEESVVISMRGGDFELTIGEDLTLGYLHHDRDDVSLYVEETFAFKVNTPEAAVRVVRTL
;
A
#
# COMPACT_ATOMS: atom_id res chain seq x y z
N MET A 1 -23.00 1.23 18.53
CA MET A 1 -21.58 1.01 18.80
C MET A 1 -21.00 -0.16 18.01
N ASN A 2 -20.05 0.13 17.12
CA ASN A 2 -19.20 -0.82 16.40
C ASN A 2 -17.79 -0.86 17.04
N HIS A 3 -16.85 -1.62 16.45
CA HIS A 3 -15.49 -1.78 16.98
C HIS A 3 -14.66 -0.48 16.96
N LEU A 4 -15.02 0.50 16.12
CA LEU A 4 -14.33 1.80 16.01
C LEU A 4 -14.58 2.73 17.20
N LEU A 5 -15.60 2.43 18.03
CA LEU A 5 -15.96 3.19 19.24
C LEU A 5 -16.16 4.71 19.03
N ARG A 6 -16.43 5.17 17.80
CA ARG A 6 -16.58 6.60 17.45
C ARG A 6 -17.62 7.33 18.31
N GLU A 7 -18.66 6.63 18.75
CA GLU A 7 -19.72 7.14 19.63
C GLU A 7 -19.23 7.57 21.02
N LEU A 8 -18.02 7.17 21.43
CA LEU A 8 -17.41 7.51 22.73
C LEU A 8 -16.47 8.72 22.67
N ALA A 9 -16.15 9.22 21.48
CA ALA A 9 -15.29 10.39 21.33
C ALA A 9 -16.00 11.66 21.85
N PRO A 10 -15.26 12.61 22.46
CA PRO A 10 -15.84 13.81 23.07
C PRO A 10 -16.21 14.90 22.04
N PHE A 11 -16.59 14.51 20.81
CA PHE A 11 -16.99 15.41 19.74
C PHE A 11 -18.04 14.78 18.81
N GLY A 12 -18.77 15.65 18.10
CA GLY A 12 -19.92 15.27 17.28
C GLY A 12 -19.58 14.74 15.88
N PRO A 13 -20.61 14.36 15.09
CA PRO A 13 -20.43 13.82 13.74
C PRO A 13 -19.74 14.78 12.77
N ASP A 14 -19.90 16.09 12.95
CA ASP A 14 -19.26 17.10 12.09
C ASP A 14 -17.73 17.07 12.21
N ALA A 15 -17.21 16.87 13.42
CA ALA A 15 -15.77 16.72 13.66
C ALA A 15 -15.24 15.40 13.05
N TRP A 16 -16.00 14.31 13.16
CA TRP A 16 -15.66 13.06 12.47
C TRP A 16 -15.60 13.22 10.95
N ALA A 17 -16.57 13.93 10.36
CA ALA A 17 -16.60 14.19 8.92
C ALA A 17 -15.38 15.00 8.46
N MET A 18 -14.94 15.98 9.26
CA MET A 18 -13.71 16.73 9.01
C MET A 18 -12.48 15.81 9.04
N LEU A 19 -12.33 15.00 10.09
CA LEU A 19 -11.21 14.07 10.23
C LEU A 19 -11.17 13.04 9.09
N ASP A 20 -12.32 12.48 8.71
CA ASP A 20 -12.43 11.53 7.60
C ASP A 20 -12.05 12.19 6.26
N ALA A 21 -12.40 13.47 6.05
CA ALA A 21 -12.03 14.22 4.86
C ALA A 21 -10.52 14.48 4.80
N GLU A 22 -9.92 14.97 5.90
CA GLU A 22 -8.47 15.19 5.97
C GLU A 22 -7.70 13.88 5.75
N ALA A 23 -8.11 12.80 6.43
CA ALA A 23 -7.51 11.48 6.26
C ALA A 23 -7.56 11.03 4.79
N ARG A 24 -8.71 11.18 4.12
CA ARG A 24 -8.86 10.83 2.70
C ARG A 24 -7.89 11.61 1.81
N ASP A 25 -7.77 12.92 2.02
CA ASP A 25 -6.91 13.78 1.20
C ASP A 25 -5.44 13.41 1.33
N ARG A 26 -5.01 12.86 2.49
CA ARG A 26 -3.65 12.35 2.70
C ARG A 26 -3.44 10.91 2.23
N LEU A 27 -4.45 10.04 2.40
CA LEU A 27 -4.36 8.63 2.05
C LEU A 27 -4.39 8.40 0.53
N VAL A 28 -5.34 8.99 -0.18
CA VAL A 28 -5.57 8.71 -1.62
C VAL A 28 -4.30 8.89 -2.47
N PRO A 29 -3.52 9.99 -2.32
CA PRO A 29 -2.28 10.15 -3.07
C PRO A 29 -1.17 9.16 -2.65
N ALA A 30 -1.17 8.70 -1.39
CA ALA A 30 -0.12 7.87 -0.81
C ALA A 30 -0.30 6.35 -1.05
N LEU A 31 -1.52 5.88 -1.32
CA LEU A 31 -1.88 4.46 -1.53
C LEU A 31 -1.54 3.98 -2.94
N THR A 32 -0.25 3.81 -3.22
CA THR A 32 0.27 3.45 -4.53
C THR A 32 0.04 1.98 -4.86
N ALA A 33 0.17 1.08 -3.89
CA ALA A 33 -0.09 -0.35 -4.04
C ALA A 33 -1.45 -0.60 -4.70
N ARG A 34 -2.52 0.05 -4.19
CA ARG A 34 -3.89 -0.09 -4.70
C ARG A 34 -4.09 0.33 -6.17
N ARG A 35 -3.15 1.10 -6.74
CA ARG A 35 -3.18 1.52 -8.15
C ARG A 35 -2.42 0.56 -9.07
N VAL A 36 -1.58 -0.31 -8.50
CA VAL A 36 -0.67 -1.18 -9.26
C VAL A 36 -0.89 -2.68 -9.04
N VAL A 37 -1.81 -3.07 -8.15
CA VAL A 37 -2.25 -4.47 -7.95
C VAL A 37 -3.78 -4.53 -7.91
N ASP A 38 -4.35 -5.74 -8.01
CA ASP A 38 -5.79 -5.93 -7.91
C ASP A 38 -6.26 -5.67 -6.47
N PHE A 39 -7.33 -4.88 -6.33
CA PHE A 39 -7.97 -4.59 -5.05
C PHE A 39 -9.21 -5.46 -4.88
N ASP A 40 -9.25 -6.28 -3.83
CA ASP A 40 -10.34 -7.21 -3.55
C ASP A 40 -10.95 -6.98 -2.16
N GLY A 41 -12.15 -6.39 -2.10
CA GLY A 41 -12.83 -6.03 -0.86
C GLY A 41 -13.52 -4.66 -0.93
N PRO A 42 -13.85 -4.05 0.22
CA PRO A 42 -13.68 -4.55 1.58
C PRO A 42 -14.68 -5.67 1.95
N TYR A 43 -14.22 -6.68 2.68
CA TYR A 43 -15.04 -7.78 3.20
C TYR A 43 -15.60 -7.54 4.62
N GLY A 44 -15.15 -6.48 5.28
CA GLY A 44 -15.53 -6.06 6.62
C GLY A 44 -14.72 -6.69 7.76
N TRP A 45 -14.83 -6.09 8.95
CA TRP A 45 -14.15 -6.43 10.21
C TRP A 45 -14.05 -7.93 10.55
N GLN A 46 -15.08 -8.71 10.19
CA GLN A 46 -15.16 -10.12 10.57
C GLN A 46 -14.30 -11.04 9.69
N ARG A 47 -13.72 -10.53 8.60
CA ARG A 47 -12.86 -11.30 7.70
C ARG A 47 -11.51 -11.56 8.37
N SER A 48 -11.21 -12.82 8.68
CA SER A 48 -9.93 -13.16 9.33
C SER A 48 -8.88 -13.77 8.41
N ALA A 49 -9.27 -14.33 7.26
CA ALA A 49 -8.32 -14.97 6.34
C ALA A 49 -8.86 -15.12 4.91
N VAL A 50 -7.94 -15.28 3.95
CA VAL A 50 -8.20 -15.64 2.54
C VAL A 50 -7.95 -17.14 2.32
N ASP A 51 -8.87 -17.83 1.64
CA ASP A 51 -8.67 -19.24 1.26
C ASP A 51 -7.63 -19.36 0.14
N LEU A 52 -6.61 -20.19 0.34
CA LEU A 52 -5.58 -20.44 -0.66
C LEU A 52 -5.91 -21.64 -1.58
N GLY A 53 -7.04 -22.33 -1.35
CA GLY A 53 -7.45 -23.51 -2.11
C GLY A 53 -6.47 -24.68 -1.97
N ARG A 54 -5.63 -24.68 -0.93
CA ARG A 54 -4.55 -25.64 -0.71
C ARG A 54 -4.69 -26.33 0.63
N THR A 55 -4.09 -27.51 0.75
CA THR A 55 -4.03 -28.26 2.02
C THR A 55 -2.62 -28.70 2.32
N GLU A 56 -2.31 -28.89 3.60
CA GLU A 56 -1.17 -29.65 4.08
C GLU A 56 -1.65 -30.94 4.74
N THR A 57 -0.93 -32.03 4.54
CA THR A 57 -1.19 -33.29 5.25
C THR A 57 -0.79 -33.12 6.71
N ILE A 58 -1.62 -33.61 7.62
CA ILE A 58 -1.32 -33.66 9.05
C ILE A 58 -1.51 -35.09 9.55
N ASP A 59 -0.85 -35.42 10.66
CA ASP A 59 -0.96 -36.76 11.24
C ASP A 59 -2.40 -37.06 11.65
N GLY A 60 -2.88 -38.20 11.16
CA GLY A 60 -4.16 -38.78 11.56
C GLY A 60 -3.98 -39.82 12.66
N THR A 61 -5.09 -40.36 13.14
CA THR A 61 -5.11 -41.54 14.01
C THR A 61 -5.37 -42.80 13.18
N PRO A 62 -5.13 -44.02 13.70
CA PRO A 62 -5.34 -45.25 12.94
C PRO A 62 -6.72 -45.33 12.28
N GLY A 63 -6.74 -45.52 10.96
CA GLY A 63 -7.97 -45.55 10.15
C GLY A 63 -8.48 -44.17 9.68
N ILE A 64 -7.79 -43.07 10.02
CA ILE A 64 -8.19 -41.70 9.67
C ILE A 64 -7.05 -40.99 8.93
N SER A 65 -7.33 -40.49 7.72
CA SER A 65 -6.45 -39.56 7.01
C SER A 65 -6.86 -38.11 7.27
N ALA A 66 -5.91 -37.24 7.60
CA ALA A 66 -6.20 -35.85 7.95
C ALA A 66 -5.43 -34.85 7.07
N ARG A 67 -6.05 -33.69 6.83
CA ARG A 67 -5.47 -32.55 6.10
C ARG A 67 -5.91 -31.25 6.75
N ARG A 68 -5.02 -30.27 6.86
CA ARG A 68 -5.33 -28.90 7.27
C ARG A 68 -5.43 -28.00 6.04
N ARG A 69 -6.48 -27.19 5.95
CA ARG A 69 -6.60 -26.18 4.88
C ARG A 69 -5.61 -25.05 5.14
N ARG A 70 -4.94 -24.61 4.10
CA ARG A 70 -4.05 -23.45 4.15
C ARG A 70 -4.88 -22.20 3.85
N VAL A 71 -4.70 -21.20 4.71
CA VAL A 71 -5.29 -19.88 4.56
C VAL A 71 -4.19 -18.83 4.68
N LEU A 72 -4.45 -17.65 4.16
CA LEU A 72 -3.62 -16.47 4.38
C LEU A 72 -4.33 -15.57 5.41
N PRO A 73 -3.84 -15.48 6.66
CA PRO A 73 -4.43 -14.61 7.66
C PRO A 73 -4.35 -13.15 7.23
N LEU A 74 -5.39 -12.36 7.55
CA LEU A 74 -5.32 -10.91 7.43
C LEU A 74 -4.47 -10.35 8.58
N CYS A 75 -3.68 -9.33 8.27
CA CYS A 75 -3.01 -8.49 9.25
C CYS A 75 -3.94 -7.34 9.63
N GLU A 76 -4.07 -7.06 10.93
CA GLU A 76 -4.72 -5.86 11.45
C GLU A 76 -3.63 -4.86 11.85
N VAL A 77 -3.70 -3.65 11.32
CA VAL A 77 -2.71 -2.59 11.55
C VAL A 77 -3.39 -1.31 11.99
N ARG A 78 -2.75 -0.58 12.93
CA ARG A 78 -3.22 0.71 13.41
C ARG A 78 -2.11 1.73 13.44
N ALA A 79 -2.39 2.93 12.94
CA ALA A 79 -1.57 4.11 13.13
C ALA A 79 -2.27 5.07 14.09
N GLU A 80 -1.80 5.10 15.33
CA GLU A 80 -2.33 6.00 16.37
C GLU A 80 -1.87 7.44 16.15
N PHE A 81 -2.73 8.37 16.55
CA PHE A 81 -2.47 9.81 16.59
C PHE A 81 -3.33 10.50 17.66
N THR A 82 -2.98 11.73 17.97
CA THR A 82 -3.66 12.52 18.99
C THR A 82 -4.07 13.86 18.41
N VAL A 83 -5.25 14.34 18.79
CA VAL A 83 -5.76 15.67 18.46
C VAL A 83 -6.15 16.38 19.75
N ARG A 84 -5.83 17.67 19.87
CA ARG A 84 -6.18 18.44 21.07
C ARG A 84 -7.69 18.66 21.13
N VAL A 85 -8.27 18.58 22.32
CA VAL A 85 -9.69 18.90 22.53
C VAL A 85 -10.00 20.34 22.11
N GLU A 86 -9.06 21.27 22.35
CA GLU A 86 -9.19 22.68 21.97
C GLU A 86 -9.39 22.86 20.46
N GLU A 87 -8.65 22.12 19.62
CA GLU A 87 -8.79 22.13 18.15
C GLU A 87 -10.21 21.72 17.71
N MET A 88 -10.78 20.72 18.38
CA MET A 88 -12.16 20.27 18.11
C MET A 88 -13.20 21.32 18.54
N VAL A 89 -12.93 22.03 19.64
CA VAL A 89 -13.78 23.13 20.09
C VAL A 89 -13.67 24.32 19.14
N ASP A 90 -12.49 24.65 18.64
CA ASP A 90 -12.29 25.74 17.69
C ASP A 90 -12.94 25.45 16.34
N PHE A 91 -12.85 24.22 15.85
CA PHE A 91 -13.64 23.76 14.70
C PHE A 91 -15.14 23.99 14.90
N SER A 92 -15.67 23.67 16.09
CA SER A 92 -17.11 23.88 16.38
C SER A 92 -17.53 25.36 16.35
N ARG A 93 -16.57 26.29 16.50
CA ARG A 93 -16.77 27.74 16.33
C ARG A 93 -16.62 28.21 14.88
N GLY A 94 -16.22 27.32 13.97
CA GLY A 94 -16.02 27.61 12.54
C GLY A 94 -14.57 27.88 12.14
N ALA A 95 -13.58 27.47 12.95
CA ALA A 95 -12.17 27.52 12.52
C ALA A 95 -11.96 26.64 11.27
N THR A 96 -11.13 27.13 10.35
CA THR A 96 -10.84 26.45 9.07
C THR A 96 -9.40 25.92 8.98
N ASP A 97 -8.59 26.20 10.00
CA ASP A 97 -7.16 25.96 10.10
C ASP A 97 -6.80 25.08 11.31
N VAL A 98 -7.69 24.15 11.62
CA VAL A 98 -7.55 23.16 12.71
C VAL A 98 -6.27 22.35 12.51
N ASP A 99 -5.45 22.22 13.57
CA ASP A 99 -4.19 21.46 13.50
C ASP A 99 -4.46 19.95 13.51
N LEU A 100 -4.38 19.35 12.32
CA LEU A 100 -4.52 17.92 12.08
C LEU A 100 -3.21 17.26 11.64
N GLY A 101 -2.06 17.90 11.88
CA GLY A 101 -0.76 17.38 11.42
C GLY A 101 -0.44 15.98 11.95
N ALA A 102 -0.90 15.63 13.15
CA ALA A 102 -0.73 14.27 13.70
C ALA A 102 -1.52 13.21 12.91
N LEU A 103 -2.72 13.54 12.43
CA LEU A 103 -3.52 12.68 11.55
C LEU A 103 -2.81 12.50 10.21
N ASP A 104 -2.30 13.57 9.61
CA ASP A 104 -1.55 13.51 8.35
C ASP A 104 -0.40 12.52 8.43
N GLN A 105 0.38 12.60 9.51
CA GLN A 105 1.52 11.71 9.71
C GLN A 105 1.08 10.26 9.95
N ALA A 106 -0.02 10.03 10.66
CA ALA A 106 -0.57 8.67 10.82
C ALA A 106 -1.05 8.07 9.50
N ALA A 107 -1.78 8.85 8.70
CA ALA A 107 -2.22 8.48 7.36
C ALA A 107 -1.03 8.11 6.45
N LEU A 108 0.03 8.91 6.44
CA LEU A 108 1.23 8.62 5.66
C LEU A 108 1.96 7.36 6.14
N ARG A 109 2.06 7.13 7.47
CA ARG A 109 2.69 5.94 8.03
C ARG A 109 1.95 4.66 7.63
N ILE A 110 0.62 4.62 7.74
CA ILE A 110 -0.15 3.42 7.40
C ILE A 110 -0.14 3.15 5.89
N ALA A 111 -0.24 4.19 5.05
CA ALA A 111 -0.12 4.03 3.60
C ALA A 111 1.29 3.56 3.17
N ALA A 112 2.35 4.06 3.83
CA ALA A 112 3.71 3.61 3.61
C ALA A 112 3.90 2.13 3.97
N LEU A 113 3.31 1.67 5.08
CA LEU A 113 3.32 0.27 5.48
C LEU A 113 2.60 -0.62 4.46
N GLU A 114 1.43 -0.22 3.97
CA GLU A 114 0.69 -0.96 2.92
C GLU A 114 1.55 -1.09 1.65
N ASN A 115 2.12 0.01 1.17
CA ASN A 115 3.01 0.02 0.01
C ASN A 115 4.23 -0.89 0.21
N GLU A 116 4.89 -0.81 1.37
CA GLU A 116 6.05 -1.64 1.69
C GLU A 116 5.66 -3.13 1.72
N ALA A 117 4.58 -3.48 2.44
CA ALA A 117 4.11 -4.85 2.55
C ALA A 117 3.76 -5.45 1.17
N VAL A 118 3.06 -4.69 0.33
CA VAL A 118 2.64 -5.15 -1.01
C VAL A 118 3.81 -5.19 -1.98
N LEU A 119 4.61 -4.13 -2.10
CA LEU A 119 5.61 -4.01 -3.16
C LEU A 119 6.94 -4.67 -2.81
N ARG A 120 7.28 -4.76 -1.51
CA ARG A 120 8.56 -5.28 -1.01
C ARG A 120 8.40 -6.55 -0.19
N GLY A 121 7.35 -6.60 0.61
CA GLY A 121 7.08 -7.66 1.56
C GLY A 121 7.20 -7.17 3.00
N TRP A 122 6.57 -7.89 3.90
CA TRP A 122 6.59 -7.59 5.33
C TRP A 122 6.67 -8.91 6.11
N ALA A 123 7.89 -9.31 6.46
CA ALA A 123 8.16 -10.63 7.04
C ALA A 123 7.44 -10.84 8.39
N ALA A 124 7.32 -9.81 9.21
CA ALA A 124 6.61 -9.89 10.50
C ALA A 124 5.11 -10.14 10.33
N GLY A 125 4.50 -9.65 9.24
CA GLY A 125 3.12 -9.94 8.85
C GLY A 125 2.96 -11.19 7.99
N GLY A 126 4.05 -11.92 7.70
CA GLY A 126 4.00 -13.08 6.81
C GLY A 126 3.69 -12.75 5.35
N VAL A 127 3.92 -11.50 4.92
CA VAL A 127 3.64 -11.04 3.57
C VAL A 127 4.89 -11.15 2.70
N VAL A 128 4.78 -11.86 1.57
CA VAL A 128 5.76 -11.83 0.49
C VAL A 128 5.26 -10.83 -0.55
N GLY A 129 5.94 -9.71 -0.68
CA GLY A 129 5.57 -8.66 -1.62
C GLY A 129 5.99 -8.97 -3.06
N VAL A 130 5.53 -8.14 -4.00
CA VAL A 130 5.79 -8.25 -5.44
C VAL A 130 7.29 -8.41 -5.73
N GLY A 131 8.11 -7.50 -5.22
CA GLY A 131 9.55 -7.52 -5.40
C GLY A 131 10.24 -8.70 -4.70
N GLY A 132 9.71 -9.19 -3.57
CA GLY A 132 10.24 -10.37 -2.89
C GLY A 132 9.90 -11.69 -3.60
N ALA A 133 8.77 -11.73 -4.30
CA ALA A 133 8.31 -12.92 -5.02
C ALA A 133 8.92 -13.05 -6.41
N THR A 134 9.30 -11.94 -7.07
CA THR A 134 9.66 -11.98 -8.49
C THR A 134 10.75 -13.00 -8.84
N THR A 135 10.54 -13.72 -9.94
CA THR A 135 11.51 -14.64 -10.54
C THR A 135 12.34 -13.97 -11.63
N GLN A 136 12.05 -12.71 -11.97
CA GLN A 136 12.74 -11.97 -13.01
C GLN A 136 14.08 -11.40 -12.52
N PRO A 137 15.08 -11.27 -13.40
CA PRO A 137 16.35 -10.67 -13.02
C PRO A 137 16.17 -9.19 -12.66
N THR A 138 16.73 -8.79 -11.51
CA THR A 138 16.72 -7.40 -11.06
C THR A 138 17.48 -6.49 -12.03
N GLN A 139 16.91 -5.31 -12.32
CA GLN A 139 17.50 -4.31 -13.22
C GLN A 139 18.14 -3.17 -12.40
N PRO A 140 19.47 -2.99 -12.44
CA PRO A 140 20.14 -1.92 -11.71
C PRO A 140 20.11 -0.57 -12.47
N HIS A 141 20.20 0.54 -11.74
CA HIS A 141 20.50 1.87 -12.30
C HIS A 141 21.29 2.74 -11.31
N ASP A 142 21.97 3.78 -11.80
CA ASP A 142 22.78 4.71 -10.96
C ASP A 142 22.00 5.97 -10.50
N GLY A 143 20.75 6.12 -10.98
CA GLY A 143 19.89 7.26 -10.68
C GLY A 143 19.99 8.39 -11.69
N THR A 144 20.82 8.26 -12.72
CA THR A 144 20.76 9.14 -13.90
C THR A 144 19.54 8.80 -14.74
N ALA A 145 19.01 9.81 -15.45
CA ALA A 145 17.87 9.67 -16.33
C ALA A 145 18.01 8.56 -17.38
N GLU A 146 19.22 8.44 -17.96
CA GLU A 146 19.50 7.41 -18.95
C GLU A 146 19.50 6.01 -18.33
N SER A 147 20.16 5.85 -17.19
CA SER A 147 20.24 4.57 -16.50
C SER A 147 18.86 4.07 -16.04
N ILE A 148 18.01 4.96 -15.50
CA ILE A 148 16.62 4.62 -15.13
C ILE A 148 15.83 4.15 -16.36
N ARG A 149 15.91 4.90 -17.46
CA ARG A 149 15.20 4.55 -18.71
C ARG A 149 15.65 3.20 -19.27
N VAL A 150 16.95 2.91 -19.24
CA VAL A 150 17.50 1.61 -19.67
C VAL A 150 16.99 0.49 -18.75
N ALA A 151 17.04 0.68 -17.43
CA ALA A 151 16.55 -0.32 -16.48
C ALA A 151 15.06 -0.65 -16.67
N VAL A 152 14.21 0.37 -16.88
CA VAL A 152 12.78 0.17 -17.15
C VAL A 152 12.56 -0.50 -18.51
N THR A 153 13.32 -0.14 -19.55
CA THR A 153 13.24 -0.78 -20.86
C THR A 153 13.57 -2.27 -20.78
N ASN A 154 14.64 -2.61 -20.06
CA ASN A 154 15.05 -4.00 -19.84
C ASN A 154 14.03 -4.77 -19.00
N ALA A 155 13.43 -4.13 -18.00
CA ALA A 155 12.36 -4.73 -17.21
C ALA A 155 11.14 -5.07 -18.08
N VAL A 156 10.70 -4.15 -18.94
CA VAL A 156 9.59 -4.41 -19.89
C VAL A 156 9.95 -5.51 -20.88
N ALA A 157 11.20 -5.56 -21.38
CA ALA A 157 11.65 -6.64 -22.24
C ALA A 157 11.59 -8.01 -21.53
N ALA A 158 12.09 -8.11 -20.30
CA ALA A 158 12.05 -9.33 -19.50
C ALA A 158 10.62 -9.84 -19.25
N LEU A 159 9.67 -8.94 -19.00
CA LEU A 159 8.25 -9.29 -18.88
C LEU A 159 7.69 -9.85 -20.18
N ARG A 160 7.95 -9.19 -21.31
CA ARG A 160 7.51 -9.66 -22.63
C ARG A 160 8.13 -10.99 -23.02
N ASP A 161 9.41 -11.21 -22.74
CA ASP A 161 10.11 -12.46 -23.01
C ASP A 161 9.53 -13.62 -22.19
N ALA A 162 8.98 -13.34 -21.00
CA ALA A 162 8.24 -14.30 -20.18
C ALA A 162 6.76 -14.45 -20.60
N GLY A 163 6.32 -13.79 -21.68
CA GLY A 163 4.92 -13.83 -22.13
C GLY A 163 3.95 -13.09 -21.22
N VAL A 164 4.46 -12.18 -20.38
CA VAL A 164 3.64 -11.30 -19.55
C VAL A 164 3.30 -10.06 -20.36
N ASP A 165 2.00 -9.85 -20.61
CA ASP A 165 1.51 -8.69 -21.35
C ASP A 165 1.35 -7.46 -20.45
N GLY A 166 1.23 -6.28 -21.06
CA GLY A 166 0.98 -5.02 -20.39
C GLY A 166 -0.52 -4.68 -20.24
N PRO A 167 -0.84 -3.39 -19.97
CA PRO A 167 0.10 -2.30 -19.73
C PRO A 167 0.92 -2.55 -18.46
N TYR A 168 2.06 -1.86 -18.33
CA TYR A 168 2.89 -1.94 -17.13
C TYR A 168 2.83 -0.62 -16.35
N SER A 169 2.93 -0.72 -15.04
CA SER A 169 3.09 0.43 -14.13
C SER A 169 4.48 0.39 -13.51
N PHE A 170 5.06 1.58 -13.30
CA PHE A 170 6.33 1.72 -12.61
C PHE A 170 6.10 2.34 -11.23
N ALA A 171 6.02 1.50 -10.20
CA ALA A 171 5.95 1.95 -8.81
C ALA A 171 7.36 2.28 -8.34
N CYS A 172 7.66 3.57 -8.23
CA CYS A 172 9.00 4.06 -7.96
C CYS A 172 9.18 4.55 -6.53
N SER A 173 10.38 4.34 -6.00
CA SER A 173 10.80 4.87 -4.70
C SER A 173 10.74 6.40 -4.69
N PRO A 174 10.62 7.06 -3.53
CA PRO A 174 10.67 8.52 -3.46
C PRO A 174 11.95 9.13 -4.03
N LEU A 175 13.09 8.41 -3.94
CA LEU A 175 14.38 8.84 -4.50
C LEU A 175 14.38 8.77 -6.03
N ASP A 176 13.82 7.72 -6.61
CA ASP A 176 13.74 7.57 -8.07
C ASP A 176 12.71 8.53 -8.65
N TRP A 177 11.60 8.75 -7.96
CA TRP A 177 10.63 9.79 -8.32
C TRP A 177 11.29 11.17 -8.40
N ALA A 178 12.09 11.55 -7.39
CA ALA A 178 12.81 12.82 -7.39
C ALA A 178 13.74 12.93 -8.60
N ALA A 179 14.55 11.90 -8.88
CA ALA A 179 15.43 11.87 -10.05
C ALA A 179 14.65 11.98 -11.37
N ILE A 180 13.46 11.37 -11.44
CA ILE A 180 12.61 11.42 -12.63
C ILE A 180 12.06 12.83 -12.87
N VAL A 181 11.60 13.50 -11.82
CA VAL A 181 11.02 14.84 -11.92
C VAL A 181 12.10 15.91 -12.11
N GLU A 182 13.26 15.80 -11.45
CA GLU A 182 14.36 16.77 -11.58
C GLU A 182 14.96 16.82 -13.00
N THR A 183 14.84 15.74 -13.78
CA THR A 183 15.37 15.70 -15.16
C THR A 183 14.45 16.44 -16.17
N ASP A 184 13.28 16.92 -15.75
CA ASP A 184 12.31 17.54 -16.66
C ASP A 184 12.71 18.97 -17.13
N ASP A 185 13.81 19.53 -16.63
CA ASP A 185 14.25 20.91 -16.94
C ASP A 185 15.06 21.07 -18.25
N ALA A 186 15.40 19.99 -18.97
CA ALA A 186 16.31 20.05 -20.13
C ALA A 186 15.82 19.40 -21.44
N GLY A 187 14.53 19.04 -21.57
CA GLY A 187 14.04 18.41 -22.80
C GLY A 187 12.64 17.79 -22.69
N TYR A 188 12.42 16.65 -23.37
CA TYR A 188 11.17 15.89 -23.25
C TYR A 188 11.15 15.15 -21.90
N PRO A 189 10.11 15.38 -21.05
CA PRO A 189 10.09 14.88 -19.67
C PRO A 189 10.41 13.39 -19.55
N LEU A 190 11.32 13.02 -18.65
CA LEU A 190 11.73 11.62 -18.46
C LEU A 190 10.53 10.76 -18.07
N ARG A 191 9.64 11.29 -17.23
CA ARG A 191 8.39 10.63 -16.86
C ARG A 191 7.59 10.20 -18.11
N LYS A 192 7.41 11.11 -19.08
CA LYS A 192 6.67 10.80 -20.31
C LYS A 192 7.37 9.77 -21.20
N GLN A 193 8.71 9.73 -21.18
CA GLN A 193 9.47 8.70 -21.88
C GLN A 193 9.22 7.33 -21.25
N ILE A 194 9.29 7.26 -19.91
CA ILE A 194 9.03 6.04 -19.17
C ILE A 194 7.59 5.56 -19.42
N GLU A 195 6.60 6.44 -19.26
CA GLU A 195 5.18 6.14 -19.53
C GLU A 195 4.97 5.61 -20.97
N GLY A 196 5.69 6.14 -21.96
CA GLY A 196 5.68 5.63 -23.33
C GLY A 196 6.27 4.22 -23.50
N ILE A 197 7.23 3.83 -22.66
CA ILE A 197 7.84 2.48 -22.65
C ILE A 197 6.91 1.48 -21.97
N ILE A 198 6.35 1.84 -20.81
CA ILE A 198 5.53 0.95 -19.99
C ILE A 198 4.06 0.89 -20.47
N GLY A 199 3.57 1.90 -21.18
CA GLY A 199 2.18 1.99 -21.63
C GLY A 199 1.16 2.24 -20.51
N GLY A 200 1.63 2.48 -19.28
CA GLY A 200 0.86 2.84 -18.09
C GLY A 200 1.48 4.03 -17.35
N HIS A 201 1.44 4.01 -16.02
CA HIS A 201 1.79 5.17 -15.19
C HIS A 201 3.08 4.98 -14.38
N VAL A 202 3.81 6.08 -14.20
CA VAL A 202 4.86 6.17 -13.17
C VAL A 202 4.20 6.64 -11.88
N GLU A 203 4.31 5.83 -10.84
CA GLU A 203 3.63 6.00 -9.57
C GLU A 203 4.65 6.18 -8.45
N ARG A 204 4.57 7.28 -7.70
CA ARG A 204 5.42 7.47 -6.53
C ARG A 204 4.90 6.63 -5.38
N ALA A 205 5.70 5.73 -4.82
CA ALA A 205 5.32 4.88 -3.69
C ALA A 205 6.07 5.28 -2.41
N PRO A 206 5.44 6.02 -1.48
CA PRO A 206 6.01 6.22 -0.15
C PRO A 206 6.25 4.89 0.57
N GLY A 207 7.31 4.80 1.37
CA GLY A 207 7.62 3.61 2.18
C GLY A 207 8.51 2.56 1.51
N ILE A 208 8.80 2.70 0.21
CA ILE A 208 9.69 1.76 -0.49
C ILE A 208 11.04 2.41 -0.84
N GLU A 209 12.10 1.62 -0.75
CA GLU A 209 13.46 2.04 -1.14
C GLU A 209 13.84 1.61 -2.56
N GLU A 210 13.20 0.55 -3.06
CA GLU A 210 13.46 -0.01 -4.38
C GLU A 210 12.20 0.02 -5.23
N SER A 211 12.39 0.37 -6.50
CA SER A 211 11.32 0.49 -7.47
C SER A 211 10.96 -0.86 -8.10
N VAL A 212 9.79 -0.94 -8.72
CA VAL A 212 9.30 -2.16 -9.37
C VAL A 212 8.46 -1.81 -10.60
N VAL A 213 8.69 -2.55 -11.69
CA VAL A 213 7.81 -2.56 -12.87
C VAL A 213 6.88 -3.74 -12.73
N ILE A 214 5.58 -3.50 -12.83
CA ILE A 214 4.51 -4.48 -12.56
C ILE A 214 3.57 -4.53 -13.77
N SER A 215 3.16 -5.73 -14.19
CA SER A 215 2.07 -5.88 -15.16
C SER A 215 0.70 -5.57 -14.54
N MET A 216 -0.11 -4.81 -15.28
CA MET A 216 -1.47 -4.42 -14.91
C MET A 216 -2.54 -5.24 -15.63
N ARG A 217 -2.20 -6.40 -16.19
CA ARG A 217 -3.17 -7.25 -16.91
C ARG A 217 -4.22 -7.92 -16.01
N GLY A 218 -4.00 -7.88 -14.68
CA GLY A 218 -4.91 -8.38 -13.65
C GLY A 218 -4.75 -9.88 -13.36
N GLY A 219 -5.10 -10.26 -12.13
CA GLY A 219 -5.05 -11.60 -11.57
C GLY A 219 -3.68 -12.04 -11.03
N ASP A 220 -2.63 -11.25 -11.24
CA ASP A 220 -1.25 -11.61 -10.88
C ASP A 220 -0.91 -11.28 -9.41
N PHE A 221 -1.44 -10.17 -8.89
CA PHE A 221 -1.15 -9.62 -7.56
C PHE A 221 -2.45 -9.15 -6.91
N GLU A 222 -2.80 -9.71 -5.76
CA GLU A 222 -4.11 -9.49 -5.14
C GLU A 222 -3.95 -8.97 -3.71
N LEU A 223 -4.41 -7.74 -3.49
CA LEU A 223 -4.55 -7.12 -2.17
C LEU A 223 -5.99 -7.30 -1.70
N THR A 224 -6.19 -8.19 -0.73
CA THR A 224 -7.48 -8.45 -0.12
C THR A 224 -7.68 -7.58 1.11
N ILE A 225 -8.74 -6.78 1.14
CA ILE A 225 -9.09 -5.89 2.24
C ILE A 225 -10.27 -6.45 3.05
N GLY A 226 -10.10 -6.58 4.36
CA GLY A 226 -11.19 -6.83 5.30
C GLY A 226 -11.91 -5.52 5.64
N GLU A 227 -11.54 -4.90 6.75
CA GLU A 227 -11.73 -3.47 7.04
C GLU A 227 -10.85 -2.62 6.13
N ASP A 228 -11.44 -1.66 5.41
CA ASP A 228 -10.67 -0.61 4.71
C ASP A 228 -10.26 0.50 5.70
N LEU A 229 -9.34 1.37 5.29
CA LEU A 229 -8.79 2.45 6.09
C LEU A 229 -9.88 3.32 6.72
N THR A 230 -10.02 3.18 8.04
CA THR A 230 -11.08 3.84 8.80
C THR A 230 -10.55 4.41 10.10
N LEU A 231 -11.04 5.59 10.50
CA LEU A 231 -10.67 6.19 11.78
C LEU A 231 -11.47 5.59 12.95
N GLY A 232 -10.84 5.40 14.10
CA GLY A 232 -11.49 4.99 15.33
C GLY A 232 -10.96 5.70 16.57
N TYR A 233 -11.62 5.47 17.70
CA TYR A 233 -11.38 6.11 18.98
C TYR A 233 -10.76 5.12 19.99
N LEU A 234 -9.75 5.58 20.75
CA LEU A 234 -9.13 4.82 21.84
C LEU A 234 -9.57 5.34 23.21
N HIS A 235 -9.15 6.56 23.53
CA HIS A 235 -9.45 7.22 24.79
C HIS A 235 -9.31 8.74 24.64
N HIS A 236 -9.67 9.49 25.67
CA HIS A 236 -9.33 10.91 25.78
C HIS A 236 -9.00 11.25 27.23
N ASP A 237 -8.28 12.35 27.43
CA ASP A 237 -8.15 13.01 28.72
C ASP A 237 -8.68 14.45 28.64
N ARG A 238 -8.23 15.32 29.55
CA ARG A 238 -8.68 16.71 29.59
C ARG A 238 -8.30 17.48 28.33
N ASP A 239 -7.11 17.22 27.80
CA ASP A 239 -6.45 18.07 26.83
C ASP A 239 -6.40 17.38 25.46
N ASP A 240 -6.35 16.05 25.42
CA ASP A 240 -6.06 15.26 24.23
C ASP A 240 -7.10 14.15 23.96
N VAL A 241 -7.39 13.91 22.68
CA VAL A 241 -8.15 12.76 22.19
C VAL A 241 -7.24 11.84 21.39
N SER A 242 -7.09 10.60 21.85
CA SER A 242 -6.31 9.56 21.17
C SER A 242 -7.18 8.76 20.22
N LEU A 243 -6.78 8.74 18.96
CA LEU A 243 -7.47 8.15 17.82
C LEU A 243 -6.51 7.24 17.05
N TYR A 244 -7.03 6.52 16.06
CA TYR A 244 -6.21 5.75 15.12
C TYR A 244 -6.81 5.74 13.73
N VAL A 245 -5.97 5.42 12.74
CA VAL A 245 -6.38 4.88 11.42
C VAL A 245 -6.16 3.37 11.48
N GLU A 246 -7.17 2.56 11.15
CA GLU A 246 -7.06 1.09 11.11
C GLU A 246 -7.39 0.51 9.74
N GLU A 247 -6.77 -0.63 9.43
CA GLU A 247 -7.05 -1.45 8.26
C GLU A 247 -6.80 -2.91 8.59
N THR A 248 -7.50 -3.81 7.90
CA THR A 248 -7.11 -5.22 7.86
C THR A 248 -6.88 -5.66 6.41
N PHE A 249 -5.74 -6.28 6.13
CA PHE A 249 -5.42 -6.71 4.77
C PHE A 249 -4.61 -8.00 4.71
N ALA A 250 -4.66 -8.66 3.56
CA ALA A 250 -3.78 -9.76 3.18
C ALA A 250 -3.31 -9.55 1.75
N PHE A 251 -2.09 -9.95 1.42
CA PHE A 251 -1.55 -9.80 0.07
C PHE A 251 -1.01 -11.13 -0.47
N LYS A 252 -1.37 -11.44 -1.71
CA LYS A 252 -1.05 -12.70 -2.38
C LYS A 252 -0.47 -12.45 -3.77
N VAL A 253 0.65 -13.11 -4.06
CA VAL A 253 1.25 -13.17 -5.40
C VAL A 253 0.84 -14.47 -6.08
N ASN A 254 0.11 -14.36 -7.19
CA ASN A 254 -0.29 -15.51 -8.02
C ASN A 254 0.73 -15.80 -9.13
N THR A 255 1.31 -14.75 -9.72
CA THR A 255 2.22 -14.85 -10.87
C THR A 255 3.53 -14.10 -10.59
N PRO A 256 4.53 -14.77 -9.96
CA PRO A 256 5.81 -14.16 -9.62
C PRO A 256 6.56 -13.51 -10.79
N GLU A 257 6.47 -14.07 -11.99
CA GLU A 257 7.15 -13.57 -13.18
C GLU A 257 6.58 -12.25 -13.74
N ALA A 258 5.44 -11.78 -13.22
CA ALA A 258 4.72 -10.60 -13.71
C ALA A 258 5.20 -9.25 -13.15
N ALA A 259 6.36 -9.22 -12.49
CA ALA A 259 7.00 -8.00 -12.03
C ALA A 259 8.53 -8.09 -12.11
N VAL A 260 9.21 -6.95 -12.15
CA VAL A 260 10.67 -6.85 -12.19
C VAL A 260 11.13 -5.78 -11.21
N ARG A 261 12.08 -6.12 -10.34
CA ARG A 261 12.73 -5.14 -9.45
C ARG A 261 13.63 -4.20 -10.26
N VAL A 262 13.54 -2.92 -9.97
CA VAL A 262 14.41 -1.86 -10.48
C VAL A 262 15.11 -1.20 -9.29
N VAL A 263 16.42 -1.36 -9.20
CA VAL A 263 17.17 -1.06 -7.97
C VAL A 263 18.26 -0.05 -8.24
N ARG A 264 18.29 0.99 -7.40
CA ARG A 264 19.36 1.97 -7.42
C ARG A 264 20.64 1.38 -6.83
N THR A 265 21.71 1.35 -7.61
CA THR A 265 23.06 1.01 -7.16
C THR A 265 23.82 2.30 -6.85
N LEU A 266 24.42 2.37 -5.66
CA LEU A 266 25.29 3.47 -5.23
C LEU A 266 26.63 3.45 -5.96
#